data_AF-A0A7J3I4N5-F1
#
_entry.id   AF-A0A7J3I4N5-F1
#
_cell.length_a   1.000
_cell.length_b   1.000
_cell.length_c   1.000
_cell.angle_alpha   90.00
_cell.angle_beta   90.00
_cell.angle_gamma   90.00
#
_symmetry.space_group_name_H-M   'P 1'
#
loop_
_entity.id
_entity.type
_entity.pdbx_description
1 polymer ?
#
loop_
_entity_poly.entity_id
_entity_poly.type
_entity_poly.pdbx_seq_one_letter_code
_entity_poly.pdbx_strand_id
1 'polypeptide(L)'
;MSDDKMPDFDDLMKNLFDGLMGSMLQGISESFGKLAILVSSAESHGRDKKNTCAFYRNGVCDYWYWEEEPSGEPFIINIIKKGDGWYIDPHPIYCALCFTYEEKEYEEEELEEEEL
;
A
#
# COMPACT_ATOMS: atom_id res chain seq x y z
N MET A 1 -42.41 -50.12 -18.62
CA MET A 1 -40.97 -50.21 -18.85
C MET A 1 -40.48 -48.79 -18.77
N SER A 2 -39.89 -48.43 -17.64
CA SER A 2 -39.39 -47.08 -17.39
C SER A 2 -37.95 -47.06 -17.89
N ASP A 3 -37.73 -46.38 -19.02
CA ASP A 3 -36.38 -46.09 -19.52
C ASP A 3 -35.77 -45.00 -18.64
N ASP A 4 -35.14 -45.41 -17.55
CA ASP A 4 -34.25 -44.54 -16.77
C ASP A 4 -33.03 -44.21 -17.63
N LYS A 5 -33.13 -43.11 -18.39
CA LYS A 5 -31.99 -42.49 -19.05
C LYS A 5 -30.99 -42.09 -17.97
N MET A 6 -29.87 -42.82 -17.91
CA MET A 6 -28.70 -42.40 -17.14
C MET A 6 -28.30 -40.98 -17.56
N PRO A 7 -28.02 -40.08 -16.61
CA PRO A 7 -27.55 -38.73 -16.91
C PRO A 7 -26.25 -38.84 -17.70
N ASP A 8 -26.17 -38.04 -18.77
CA ASP A 8 -25.00 -37.98 -19.64
C ASP A 8 -23.77 -37.60 -18.81
N PHE A 9 -22.69 -38.37 -18.96
CA PHE A 9 -21.46 -38.17 -18.21
C PHE A 9 -20.88 -36.78 -18.50
N ASP A 10 -21.10 -36.26 -19.71
CA ASP A 10 -20.67 -34.93 -20.12
C ASP A 10 -21.42 -33.82 -19.37
N ASP A 11 -22.73 -33.99 -19.12
CA ASP A 11 -23.51 -33.06 -18.29
C ASP A 11 -23.08 -33.12 -16.82
N LEU A 12 -22.72 -34.31 -16.34
CA LEU A 12 -22.21 -34.49 -14.98
C LEU A 12 -20.85 -33.77 -14.80
N MET A 13 -19.97 -33.92 -15.79
CA MET A 13 -18.65 -33.28 -15.79
C MET A 13 -18.74 -31.77 -15.97
N LYS A 14 -19.65 -31.28 -16.81
CA LYS A 14 -19.86 -29.85 -17.03
C LYS A 14 -20.38 -29.14 -15.77
N ASN A 15 -21.38 -29.70 -15.10
CA ASN A 15 -21.92 -29.11 -13.87
C ASN A 15 -20.90 -29.16 -12.71
N LEU A 16 -20.07 -30.21 -12.64
CA LEU A 16 -18.99 -30.30 -11.66
C LEU A 16 -17.91 -29.23 -11.92
N PHE A 17 -17.52 -29.03 -13.19
CA PHE A 17 -16.51 -28.06 -13.57
C PHE A 17 -17.00 -26.61 -13.41
N ASP A 18 -18.25 -26.34 -13.79
CA ASP A 18 -18.88 -25.02 -13.62
C ASP A 18 -19.02 -24.65 -12.14
N GLY A 19 -19.37 -25.62 -11.27
CA GLY A 19 -19.41 -25.41 -9.82
C GLY A 19 -18.03 -25.22 -9.18
N LEU A 20 -17.02 -25.96 -9.64
CA LEU A 20 -15.64 -25.84 -9.15
C LEU A 20 -15.01 -24.50 -9.57
N MET A 21 -15.20 -24.10 -10.83
CA MET A 21 -14.68 -22.83 -11.34
C MET A 21 -15.40 -21.64 -10.71
N GLY A 22 -16.72 -21.71 -10.51
CA GLY A 22 -17.48 -20.67 -9.83
C GLY A 22 -17.01 -20.44 -8.38
N SER A 23 -16.80 -21.52 -7.62
CA SER A 23 -16.32 -21.44 -6.24
C SER A 23 -14.86 -20.98 -6.13
N MET A 24 -13.99 -21.40 -7.05
CA MET A 24 -12.61 -20.89 -7.11
C MET A 24 -12.57 -19.40 -7.47
N LEU A 25 -13.32 -18.96 -8.49
CA LEU A 25 -13.35 -17.55 -8.89
C LEU A 25 -13.91 -16.65 -7.78
N GLN A 26 -14.89 -17.14 -7.02
CA GLN A 26 -15.46 -16.41 -5.89
C GLN A 26 -14.48 -16.31 -4.72
N GLY A 27 -13.80 -17.41 -4.35
CA GLY A 27 -12.77 -17.39 -3.31
C GLY A 27 -11.53 -16.56 -3.68
N ILE A 28 -11.16 -16.55 -4.96
CA ILE A 28 -10.12 -15.68 -5.51
C ILE A 28 -10.56 -14.21 -5.39
N SER A 29 -11.76 -13.86 -5.88
CA SER A 29 -12.31 -12.50 -5.84
C SER A 29 -12.37 -11.93 -4.41
N GLU A 30 -12.83 -12.72 -3.43
CA GLU A 30 -12.88 -12.29 -2.02
C GLU A 30 -11.48 -12.06 -1.44
N SER A 31 -10.52 -12.90 -1.79
CA SER A 31 -9.13 -12.78 -1.32
C SER A 31 -8.44 -11.55 -1.92
N PHE A 32 -8.66 -11.29 -3.21
CA PHE A 32 -8.18 -10.09 -3.89
C PHE A 32 -8.85 -8.82 -3.34
N GLY A 33 -10.15 -8.87 -3.04
CA GLY A 33 -10.87 -7.75 -2.42
C GLY A 33 -10.30 -7.38 -1.05
N LYS A 34 -10.04 -8.37 -0.19
CA LYS A 34 -9.40 -8.13 1.13
C LYS A 34 -7.99 -7.57 1.00
N LEU A 35 -7.20 -8.10 0.07
CA LEU A 35 -5.84 -7.59 -0.20
C LEU A 35 -5.88 -6.13 -0.68
N ALA A 36 -6.79 -5.79 -1.59
CA ALA A 36 -6.94 -4.43 -2.10
C ALA A 36 -7.31 -3.45 -0.98
N ILE A 37 -8.22 -3.83 -0.07
CA ILE A 37 -8.59 -3.02 1.09
C ILE A 37 -7.38 -2.80 2.02
N LEU A 38 -6.58 -3.84 2.28
CA LEU A 38 -5.38 -3.73 3.12
C LEU A 38 -4.34 -2.80 2.49
N VAL A 39 -4.07 -2.96 1.19
CA VAL A 39 -3.11 -2.11 0.45
C VAL A 39 -3.59 -0.65 0.45
N SER A 40 -4.87 -0.41 0.17
CA SER A 40 -5.45 0.94 0.17
C SER A 40 -5.39 1.59 1.56
N SER A 41 -5.72 0.82 2.60
CA SER A 41 -5.63 1.28 4.00
C SER A 41 -4.18 1.63 4.37
N ALA A 42 -3.22 0.77 4.02
CA ALA A 42 -1.80 1.02 4.27
C ALA A 42 -1.31 2.26 3.52
N GLU A 43 -1.70 2.44 2.25
CA GLU A 43 -1.32 3.60 1.47
C GLU A 43 -1.90 4.90 2.04
N SER A 44 -3.16 4.88 2.49
CA SER A 44 -3.81 6.02 3.15
C SER A 44 -3.09 6.38 4.45
N HIS A 45 -2.94 5.42 5.36
CA HIS A 45 -2.26 5.62 6.64
C HIS A 45 -0.80 6.08 6.44
N GLY A 46 -0.14 5.51 5.44
CA GLY A 46 1.20 5.88 5.04
C GLY A 46 1.33 7.32 4.56
N ARG A 47 0.35 7.83 3.79
CA ARG A 47 0.29 9.23 3.39
C ARG A 47 0.13 10.15 4.60
N ASP A 48 -0.75 9.79 5.52
CA ASP A 48 -0.99 10.58 6.72
C ASP A 48 0.27 10.66 7.59
N LYS A 49 0.93 9.51 7.83
CA LYS A 49 2.25 9.46 8.49
C LYS A 49 3.28 10.29 7.75
N LYS A 50 3.38 10.16 6.43
CA LYS A 50 4.36 10.91 5.63
C LYS A 50 4.16 12.42 5.75
N ASN A 51 2.92 12.90 5.75
CA ASN A 51 2.61 14.34 5.88
C ASN A 51 2.95 14.90 7.26
N THR A 52 2.75 14.09 8.31
CA THR A 52 2.94 14.48 9.71
C THR A 52 4.31 14.11 10.27
N CYS A 53 5.13 13.35 9.55
CA CYS A 53 6.43 12.86 10.04
C CYS A 53 7.48 13.97 10.10
N ALA A 54 8.11 14.16 11.25
CA ALA A 54 9.16 15.15 11.50
C ALA A 54 10.38 15.00 10.57
N PHE A 55 10.67 13.77 10.14
CA PHE A 55 11.75 13.47 9.19
C PHE A 55 11.37 13.70 7.73
N TYR A 56 10.09 13.83 7.39
CA TYR A 56 9.66 14.04 6.01
C TYR A 56 9.46 15.54 5.73
N ARG A 57 10.40 16.12 4.98
CA ARG A 57 10.46 17.56 4.66
C ARG A 57 10.89 17.76 3.21
N ASN A 58 10.28 18.74 2.54
CA ASN A 58 10.65 19.15 1.18
C ASN A 58 10.69 17.97 0.17
N GLY A 59 9.74 17.04 0.28
CA GLY A 59 9.61 15.93 -0.66
C GLY A 59 10.56 14.75 -0.44
N VAL A 60 11.32 14.71 0.67
CA VAL A 60 12.21 13.58 1.02
C VAL A 60 12.11 13.23 2.50
N CYS A 61 12.54 12.02 2.83
CA CYS A 61 12.75 11.58 4.21
C CYS A 61 14.21 11.76 4.60
N ASP A 62 14.47 12.62 5.58
CA ASP A 62 15.82 12.93 6.08
C ASP A 62 16.35 11.84 7.05
N TYR A 63 15.48 10.94 7.55
CA TYR A 63 15.90 9.81 8.38
C TYR A 63 16.68 8.75 7.58
N TRP A 64 16.29 8.56 6.32
CA TRP A 64 16.87 7.54 5.45
C TRP A 64 17.97 8.18 4.60
N TYR A 65 19.22 7.95 5.02
CA TYR A 65 20.43 8.51 4.43
C TYR A 65 21.37 7.41 3.94
N TRP A 66 21.97 7.63 2.76
CA TRP A 66 23.04 6.79 2.23
C TRP A 66 24.22 7.65 1.76
N GLU A 67 25.44 7.17 2.00
CA GLU A 67 26.67 7.79 1.47
C GLU A 67 26.80 7.59 -0.04
N GLU A 68 26.30 6.46 -0.55
CA GLU A 68 26.23 6.12 -1.97
C GLU A 68 24.79 6.14 -2.48
N GLU A 69 24.58 6.25 -3.79
CA GLU A 69 23.22 6.27 -4.35
C GLU A 69 22.54 4.90 -4.10
N PRO A 70 21.39 4.84 -3.39
CA PRO A 70 20.69 3.58 -3.17
C PRO A 70 20.20 3.03 -4.51
N SER A 71 20.27 1.70 -4.68
CA SER A 71 19.85 1.05 -5.92
C SER A 71 19.11 -0.26 -5.66
N GLY A 72 17.94 -0.40 -6.28
CA GLY A 72 17.15 -1.65 -6.23
C GLY A 72 16.23 -1.79 -5.03
N GLU A 73 16.12 -0.78 -4.17
CA GLU A 73 15.19 -0.80 -3.05
C GLU A 73 13.74 -0.65 -3.56
N PRO A 74 12.86 -1.61 -3.21
CA PRO A 74 11.47 -1.48 -3.55
C PRO A 74 10.87 -0.32 -2.75
N PHE A 75 9.82 0.30 -3.30
CA PHE A 75 9.04 1.36 -2.63
C PHE A 75 9.74 2.72 -2.51
N ILE A 76 10.80 2.99 -3.28
CA ILE A 76 11.31 4.36 -3.48
C ILE A 76 10.59 5.00 -4.68
N ILE A 77 10.01 6.18 -4.48
CA ILE A 77 9.42 6.98 -5.57
C ILE A 77 10.51 7.81 -6.26
N ASN A 78 11.38 8.44 -5.47
CA ASN A 78 12.44 9.30 -5.99
C ASN A 78 13.69 9.23 -5.10
N ILE A 79 14.85 9.49 -5.70
CA ILE A 79 16.15 9.56 -5.03
C ILE A 79 16.74 10.95 -5.30
N ILE A 80 17.14 11.64 -4.25
CA ILE A 80 17.60 13.02 -4.31
C ILE A 80 18.94 13.13 -3.59
N LYS A 81 19.95 13.66 -4.28
CA LYS A 81 21.23 14.01 -3.67
C LYS A 81 21.13 15.36 -2.93
N LYS A 82 21.50 15.41 -1.64
CA LYS A 82 21.62 16.65 -0.87
C LYS A 82 22.94 16.63 -0.10
N GLY A 83 23.77 17.66 -0.30
CA GLY A 83 25.08 17.71 0.33
C GLY A 83 25.98 16.55 -0.11
N ASP A 84 26.45 15.80 0.87
CA ASP A 84 27.37 14.67 0.72
C ASP A 84 26.69 13.30 0.62
N GLY A 85 25.36 13.21 0.72
CA GLY A 85 24.67 11.94 0.58
C GLY A 85 23.32 12.00 -0.13
N TRP A 86 22.65 10.86 -0.07
CA TRP A 86 21.45 10.55 -0.83
C TRP A 86 20.27 10.28 0.09
N TYR A 87 19.14 10.87 -0.29
CA TYR A 87 17.88 10.81 0.44
C TYR A 87 16.80 10.30 -0.49
N ILE A 88 15.71 9.80 0.09
CA ILE A 88 14.65 9.16 -0.68
C ILE A 88 13.30 9.85 -0.45
N ASP A 89 12.45 9.80 -1.47
CA ASP A 89 11.02 9.95 -1.33
C ASP A 89 10.37 8.57 -1.22
N PRO A 90 10.05 8.07 -0.01
CA PRO A 90 9.48 6.74 0.15
C PRO A 90 8.02 6.68 -0.29
N HIS A 91 7.60 5.55 -0.86
CA HIS A 91 6.21 5.28 -1.17
C HIS A 91 5.36 5.24 0.13
N PRO A 92 4.11 5.73 0.13
CA PRO A 92 3.28 5.74 1.33
C PRO A 92 3.18 4.41 2.06
N ILE A 93 3.03 3.29 1.34
CA ILE A 93 2.99 1.95 1.96
C ILE A 93 4.24 1.68 2.81
N TYR A 94 5.41 2.17 2.41
CA TYR A 94 6.63 2.04 3.19
C TYR A 94 6.57 2.90 4.47
N CYS A 95 6.05 4.12 4.38
CA CYS A 95 5.81 5.00 5.53
C CYS A 95 4.83 4.38 6.54
N ALA A 96 3.81 3.66 6.08
CA ALA A 96 2.84 3.01 6.95
C ALA A 96 3.51 2.02 7.92
N LEU A 97 4.52 1.30 7.43
CA LEU A 97 5.30 0.30 8.16
C LEU A 97 6.52 0.87 8.90
N CYS A 98 6.78 2.16 8.77
CA CYS A 98 7.94 2.81 9.37
C CYS A 98 7.79 2.90 10.90
N PHE A 99 8.74 2.32 11.62
CA PHE A 99 8.80 2.33 13.09
C PHE A 99 9.48 3.58 13.64
N THR A 100 10.23 4.31 12.81
CA THR A 100 10.98 5.51 13.18
C THR A 100 10.17 6.77 12.90
N TYR A 101 8.85 6.64 12.98
CA TYR A 101 7.91 7.74 12.81
C TYR A 101 7.92 8.62 14.07
N GLU A 102 8.09 9.92 13.87
CA GLU A 102 7.95 10.95 14.89
C GLU A 102 7.01 12.01 14.34
N GLU A 103 5.99 12.42 15.09
CA GLU A 103 5.07 13.48 14.67
C GLU A 103 5.78 14.84 14.69
N LYS A 104 5.48 15.70 13.72
CA LYS A 104 5.89 17.11 13.75
C LYS A 104 5.24 17.77 14.97
N GLU A 105 6.04 18.37 15.82
CA GLU A 105 5.52 19.34 16.79
C GLU A 105 5.09 20.59 16.00
N TYR A 106 3.79 20.89 16.04
CA TYR A 106 3.27 22.17 15.55
C TYR A 106 3.47 23.17 16.69
N GLU A 107 4.51 24.00 16.60
CA GLU A 107 4.55 25.20 17.43
C GLU A 107 3.40 26.10 16.95
N GLU A 108 2.40 26.30 17.81
CA GLU A 108 1.37 27.33 17.61
C GLU A 108 2.08 28.69 17.64
N GLU A 109 2.50 29.19 16.49
CA GLU A 109 2.87 30.60 16.36
C GLU A 109 1.60 31.42 16.64
N GLU A 110 1.52 31.96 17.87
CA GLU A 110 0.54 32.98 18.24
C GLU A 110 0.63 34.10 17.19
N LEU A 111 -0.40 34.19 16.35
CA LEU A 111 -0.65 35.35 15.50
C LEU A 111 -0.98 36.52 16.41
N GLU A 112 0.04 37.15 17.00
CA GLU A 112 -0.05 38.54 17.43
C GLU A 112 -0.17 39.38 16.15
N GLU A 113 -1.40 39.51 15.67
CA GLU A 113 -1.80 40.67 14.86
C GLU A 113 -1.55 41.91 15.72
N GLU A 114 -0.33 42.47 15.61
CA GLU A 114 -0.09 43.88 15.88
C GLU A 114 -1.00 44.68 14.93
N GLU A 115 -2.22 44.98 15.39
CA GLU A 115 -3.02 46.10 14.86
C GLU A 115 -2.24 47.40 15.14
N LEU A 116 -1.34 47.72 14.21
CA LEU A 116 -0.73 49.02 13.96
C LEU A 116 -1.74 50.01 13.34
#